data_AF-A0A7Z9ICI3-F1
#
_entry.id   AF-A0A7Z9ICI3-F1
#
_cell.length_a   1.000
_cell.length_b   1.000
_cell.length_c   1.000
_cell.angle_alpha   90.00
_cell.angle_beta   90.00
_cell.angle_gamma   90.00
#
_symmetry.space_group_name_H-M   'P 1'
#
loop_
_entity.id
_entity.type
_entity.pdbx_description
1 polymer ?
#
loop_
_entity_poly.entity_id
_entity_poly.type
_entity_poly.pdbx_seq_one_letter_code
_entity_poly.pdbx_strand_id
1 'polypeptide(L)'
;MFYALARDTIDTGKYKFSHELVDIETLNRRAFEADLELTALSLHAYAYLADKYAICACGASMGDKYGPMVVAREQVSLAELNDATIAIPGTLTTAYLALRMCMGVDFKYIVVPFDEILNVVEAGSFEGEEVHAGLIIHEGQ
;
A
#
# COMPACT_ATOMS: atom_id res chain seq x y z
N MET A 1 -7.23 -4.07 14.35
CA MET A 1 -6.09 -3.85 15.28
C MET A 1 -6.37 -2.74 16.32
N PHE A 2 -6.77 -1.54 15.92
CA PHE A 2 -6.87 -0.37 16.82
C PHE A 2 -8.18 -0.20 17.62
N TYR A 3 -9.06 -1.22 17.68
CA TYR A 3 -10.41 -1.09 18.28
C TYR A 3 -10.39 -0.55 19.72
N ALA A 4 -9.53 -1.09 20.58
CA ALA A 4 -9.50 -0.71 21.99
C ALA A 4 -9.09 0.76 22.22
N LEU A 5 -8.19 1.28 21.37
CA LEU A 5 -7.82 2.69 21.38
C LEU A 5 -8.98 3.55 20.86
N ALA A 6 -9.61 3.15 19.75
CA ALA A 6 -10.70 3.91 19.13
C ALA A 6 -12.00 3.93 19.94
N ARG A 7 -12.16 3.00 20.90
CA ARG A 7 -13.34 2.90 21.77
C ARG A 7 -13.03 3.24 23.23
N ASP A 8 -11.84 3.77 23.51
CA ASP A 8 -11.38 4.10 24.86
C ASP A 8 -11.52 2.93 25.85
N THR A 9 -11.36 1.69 25.38
CA THR A 9 -11.50 0.47 26.20
C THR A 9 -10.17 -0.05 26.76
N ILE A 10 -9.11 0.76 26.68
CA ILE A 10 -7.80 0.49 27.29
C ILE A 10 -7.29 1.76 27.95
N ASP A 11 -6.67 1.63 29.11
CA ASP A 11 -6.05 2.77 29.81
C ASP A 11 -4.83 3.26 29.01
N THR A 12 -4.89 4.52 28.60
CA THR A 12 -3.83 5.22 27.85
C THR A 12 -3.09 6.25 28.71
N GLY A 13 -3.36 6.27 30.02
CA GLY A 13 -2.75 7.18 30.98
C GLY A 13 -3.04 8.63 30.64
N LYS A 14 -1.99 9.40 30.31
CA LYS A 14 -2.08 10.83 30.00
C LYS A 14 -2.37 11.14 28.53
N TYR A 15 -2.36 10.12 27.67
CA TYR A 15 -2.49 10.33 26.22
C TYR A 15 -3.97 10.32 25.81
N LYS A 16 -4.30 11.15 24.82
CA LYS A 16 -5.60 11.12 24.16
C LYS A 16 -5.37 10.94 22.67
N PHE A 17 -6.00 9.93 22.09
CA PHE A 17 -5.84 9.62 20.67
C PHE A 17 -6.97 10.26 19.86
N SER A 18 -6.62 10.89 18.75
CA SER A 18 -7.56 11.25 17.68
C SER A 18 -7.23 10.36 16.49
N HIS A 19 -8.25 9.69 15.95
CA HIS A 19 -8.05 8.73 14.87
C HIS A 19 -8.26 9.40 13.52
N GLU A 20 -7.34 9.10 12.59
CA GLU A 20 -7.47 9.50 11.20
C GLU A 20 -7.46 8.25 10.31
N LEU A 21 -8.51 8.12 9.48
CA LEU A 21 -8.75 6.96 8.62
C LEU A 21 -8.63 7.42 7.17
N VAL A 22 -7.46 7.17 6.60
CA VAL A 22 -7.16 7.43 5.18
C VAL A 22 -6.35 6.26 4.63
N ASP A 23 -6.25 6.16 3.31
CA ASP A 23 -5.51 5.08 2.66
C ASP A 23 -4.00 5.14 2.97
N ILE A 24 -3.33 3.99 2.78
CA ILE A 24 -1.92 3.84 3.15
C ILE A 24 -0.99 4.71 2.32
N GLU A 25 -1.29 5.01 1.05
CA GLU A 25 -0.44 5.89 0.23
C GLU A 25 -0.57 7.33 0.70
N THR A 26 -1.77 7.79 1.05
CA THR A 26 -1.98 9.10 1.69
C THR A 26 -1.19 9.21 2.99
N LEU A 27 -1.22 8.19 3.86
CA LEU A 27 -0.40 8.18 5.08
C LEU A 27 1.10 8.19 4.76
N ASN A 28 1.54 7.40 3.77
CA ASN A 28 2.94 7.40 3.31
C ASN A 28 3.41 8.79 2.88
N ARG A 29 2.57 9.55 2.17
CA ARG A 29 2.88 10.91 1.72
C ARG A 29 2.90 11.91 2.86
N ARG A 30 1.90 11.88 3.73
CA ARG A 30 1.81 12.80 4.87
C ARG A 30 2.94 12.64 5.87
N ALA A 31 3.45 11.42 6.04
CA ALA A 31 4.60 11.19 6.90
C ALA A 31 5.85 12.01 6.52
N PHE A 32 5.96 12.50 5.28
CA PHE A 32 7.04 13.44 4.91
C PHE A 32 6.91 14.81 5.60
N GLU A 33 5.70 15.25 5.94
CA GLU A 33 5.47 16.50 6.67
C GLU A 33 5.61 16.34 8.19
N ALA A 34 5.68 15.09 8.68
CA ALA A 34 5.72 14.76 10.09
C ALA A 34 4.57 15.39 10.91
N ASP A 35 3.38 15.48 10.30
CA ASP A 35 2.17 16.06 10.89
C ASP A 35 1.45 15.10 11.86
N LEU A 36 1.67 13.79 11.72
CA LEU A 36 1.11 12.74 12.57
C LEU A 36 2.15 12.24 13.58
N GLU A 37 1.85 12.27 14.88
CA GLU A 37 2.75 11.75 15.92
C GLU A 37 2.89 10.22 15.90
N LEU A 38 1.85 9.52 15.43
CA LEU A 38 1.81 8.07 15.26
C LEU A 38 1.04 7.75 13.98
N THR A 39 1.66 7.00 13.06
CA THR A 39 1.05 6.69 11.76
C THR A 39 1.38 5.26 11.32
N ALA A 40 0.45 4.63 10.61
CA ALA A 40 0.75 3.43 9.85
C ALA A 40 1.57 3.81 8.61
N LEU A 41 2.62 3.06 8.34
CA LEU A 41 3.56 3.41 7.28
C LEU A 41 4.04 2.16 6.55
N SER A 42 4.12 2.24 5.23
CA SER A 42 4.77 1.20 4.44
C SER A 42 6.27 1.18 4.74
N LEU A 43 6.87 0.00 4.87
CA LEU A 43 8.30 -0.14 5.12
C LEU A 43 9.15 0.50 4.00
N HIS A 44 8.65 0.48 2.76
CA HIS A 44 9.28 1.21 1.65
C HIS A 44 9.31 2.72 1.92
N ALA A 45 8.20 3.34 2.33
CA ALA A 45 8.18 4.75 2.74
C ALA A 45 9.10 5.03 3.93
N TYR A 46 9.11 4.15 4.93
CA TYR A 46 9.95 4.29 6.14
C TYR A 46 11.45 4.42 5.81
N ALA A 47 11.94 3.74 4.77
CA ALA A 47 13.34 3.84 4.36
C ALA A 47 13.79 5.28 4.05
N TYR A 48 12.85 6.18 3.72
CA TYR A 48 13.09 7.61 3.46
C TYR A 48 12.83 8.52 4.66
N LEU A 49 12.33 7.98 5.78
CA LEU A 49 11.79 8.73 6.91
C LEU A 49 12.40 8.30 8.25
N ALA A 50 13.49 7.53 8.22
CA ALA A 50 14.16 7.00 9.40
C ALA A 50 14.79 8.09 10.29
N ASP A 51 14.96 9.30 9.77
CA ASP A 51 15.38 10.50 10.51
C ASP A 51 14.24 11.17 11.30
N LYS A 52 12.98 10.89 10.93
CA LYS A 52 11.78 11.50 11.54
C LYS A 52 11.01 10.56 12.45
N TYR A 53 10.97 9.27 12.09
CA TYR A 53 10.16 8.27 12.78
C TYR A 53 10.98 7.10 13.30
N ALA A 54 10.51 6.51 14.41
CA ALA A 54 10.96 5.23 14.90
C ALA A 54 9.87 4.16 14.69
N ILE A 55 10.28 2.93 14.35
CA ILE A 55 9.34 1.80 14.23
C ILE A 55 8.93 1.35 15.63
N CYS A 56 7.61 1.21 15.85
CA CYS A 56 7.09 0.63 17.09
C CYS A 56 7.39 -0.88 17.18
N ALA A 57 7.62 -1.37 18.39
CA ALA A 57 7.81 -2.80 18.65
C ALA A 57 6.55 -3.66 18.40
N CYS A 58 5.41 -3.04 18.09
CA CYS A 58 4.14 -3.69 17.81
C CYS A 58 3.40 -2.94 16.68
N GLY A 59 2.34 -3.57 16.15
CA GLY A 59 1.46 -2.96 15.15
C GLY A 59 1.86 -3.17 13.69
N ALA A 60 3.04 -3.74 13.44
CA ALA A 60 3.46 -4.11 12.09
C ALA A 60 2.60 -5.25 11.51
N SER A 61 2.35 -5.17 10.20
CA SER A 61 1.80 -6.26 9.40
C SER A 61 2.94 -6.91 8.61
N MET A 62 3.14 -8.21 8.80
CA MET A 62 4.21 -8.99 8.17
C MET A 62 3.62 -10.26 7.58
N GLY A 63 3.92 -10.54 6.31
CA GLY A 63 3.52 -11.76 5.63
C GLY A 63 4.63 -12.81 5.64
N ASP A 64 4.28 -14.06 5.92
CA ASP A 64 5.14 -15.23 5.72
C ASP A 64 4.40 -16.23 4.84
N LYS A 65 4.91 -16.46 3.62
CA LYS A 65 4.27 -17.27 2.55
C LYS A 65 2.93 -16.71 2.03
N TYR A 66 2.60 -15.46 2.33
CA TYR A 66 1.53 -14.69 1.70
C TYR A 66 1.97 -13.22 1.56
N GLY A 67 1.32 -12.48 0.68
CA GLY A 67 1.67 -11.09 0.44
C GLY A 67 0.89 -10.48 -0.73
N PRO A 68 1.32 -9.29 -1.20
CA PRO A 68 0.74 -8.64 -2.36
C PRO A 68 0.77 -9.55 -3.58
N MET A 69 -0.24 -9.42 -4.44
CA MET A 69 -0.37 -10.23 -5.64
C MET A 69 -0.59 -9.33 -6.86
N VAL A 70 -0.09 -9.77 -8.00
CA VAL A 70 -0.48 -9.20 -9.30
C VAL A 70 -1.59 -10.06 -9.88
N VAL A 71 -2.70 -9.44 -10.23
CA VAL A 71 -3.85 -10.07 -10.85
C VAL A 71 -4.09 -9.50 -12.24
N ALA A 72 -4.58 -10.33 -13.15
CA ALA A 72 -4.92 -9.96 -14.53
C ALA A 72 -6.15 -10.75 -14.98
N ARG A 73 -6.82 -10.30 -16.05
CA ARG A 73 -7.99 -10.99 -16.63
C ARG A 73 -7.65 -12.36 -17.21
N GLU A 74 -6.45 -12.49 -17.74
CA GLU A 74 -5.95 -13.69 -18.39
C GLU A 74 -4.61 -14.10 -17.77
N GLN A 75 -4.20 -15.34 -18.01
CA GLN A 75 -2.91 -15.82 -17.57
C GLN A 75 -1.80 -15.02 -18.28
N VAL A 76 -0.93 -14.40 -17.49
CA VAL A 76 0.16 -13.55 -17.99
C VAL A 76 1.48 -13.99 -17.37
N SER A 77 2.53 -14.06 -18.19
CA SER A 77 3.89 -14.31 -17.75
C SER A 77 4.55 -13.02 -17.22
N LEU A 78 5.60 -13.17 -16.42
CA LEU A 78 6.39 -12.03 -15.96
C LEU A 78 7.00 -11.23 -17.12
N ALA A 79 7.35 -11.89 -18.23
CA ALA A 79 7.91 -11.22 -19.40
C ALA A 79 6.86 -10.31 -20.08
N GLU A 80 5.62 -10.76 -20.19
CA GLU A 80 4.51 -9.98 -20.76
C GLU A 80 4.13 -8.79 -19.87
N LEU A 81 4.29 -8.92 -18.55
CA LEU A 81 4.04 -7.82 -17.61
C LEU A 81 5.01 -6.65 -17.76
N ASN A 82 6.21 -6.84 -18.35
CA ASN A 82 7.18 -5.76 -18.53
C ASN A 82 6.69 -4.66 -19.48
N ASP A 83 5.89 -5.04 -20.49
CA ASP A 83 5.34 -4.10 -21.46
C ASP A 83 3.91 -3.63 -21.09
N ALA A 84 3.32 -4.25 -20.08
CA ALA A 84 1.96 -4.02 -19.62
C ALA A 84 1.87 -2.83 -18.65
N THR A 85 0.74 -2.12 -18.69
CA THR A 85 0.40 -1.11 -17.67
C THR A 85 -0.23 -1.79 -16.46
N ILE A 86 0.39 -1.63 -15.29
CA ILE A 86 -0.05 -2.22 -14.02
C ILE A 86 -0.68 -1.15 -13.12
N ALA A 87 -1.93 -1.34 -12.70
CA ALA A 87 -2.53 -0.52 -11.65
C ALA A 87 -1.87 -0.82 -10.30
N ILE A 88 -1.39 0.20 -9.60
CA ILE A 88 -0.72 0.06 -8.30
C ILE A 88 -1.41 0.92 -7.23
N PRO A 89 -1.40 0.51 -5.96
CA PRO A 89 -2.09 1.21 -4.88
C PRO A 89 -1.34 2.46 -4.38
N GLY A 90 -0.10 2.64 -4.85
CA GLY A 90 0.76 3.74 -4.40
C GLY A 90 2.24 3.41 -4.59
N THR A 91 3.02 4.41 -4.97
CA THR A 91 4.45 4.25 -5.27
C THR A 91 5.34 4.16 -4.02
N LEU A 92 4.81 4.50 -2.84
CA LEU A 92 5.53 4.34 -1.57
C LEU A 92 5.12 3.08 -0.81
N THR A 93 4.22 2.27 -1.37
CA THR A 93 3.82 1.01 -0.76
C THR A 93 4.96 -0.01 -0.80
N THR A 94 5.03 -0.89 0.22
CA THR A 94 5.96 -2.03 0.21
C THR A 94 5.62 -3.02 -0.90
N ALA A 95 4.35 -3.12 -1.27
CA ALA A 95 3.90 -3.94 -2.39
C ALA A 95 4.52 -3.48 -3.72
N TYR A 96 4.52 -2.17 -3.97
CA TYR A 96 5.15 -1.63 -5.17
C TYR A 96 6.66 -1.90 -5.19
N LEU A 97 7.35 -1.72 -4.05
CA LEU A 97 8.77 -2.06 -3.94
C LEU A 97 9.02 -3.55 -4.25
N ALA A 98 8.22 -4.45 -3.68
CA ALA A 98 8.33 -5.88 -3.93
C ALA A 98 8.10 -6.23 -5.40
N LEU A 99 7.10 -5.61 -6.04
CA LEU A 99 6.84 -5.78 -7.47
C LEU A 99 8.02 -5.29 -8.32
N ARG A 100 8.59 -4.11 -8.03
CA ARG A 100 9.80 -3.61 -8.72
C ARG A 100 10.98 -4.57 -8.58
N MET A 101 11.21 -5.12 -7.39
CA MET A 101 12.27 -6.10 -7.17
C MET A 101 12.03 -7.40 -7.94
N CYS A 102 10.77 -7.83 -8.05
CA CYS A 102 10.37 -9.01 -8.82
C CYS A 102 10.58 -8.83 -10.32
N MET A 103 10.20 -7.66 -10.86
CA MET A 103 10.32 -7.36 -12.29
C MET A 103 11.76 -7.09 -12.71
N GLY A 104 12.59 -6.51 -11.82
CA GLY A 104 14.00 -6.24 -12.08
C GLY A 104 14.27 -5.14 -13.12
N VAL A 105 13.21 -4.57 -13.70
CA VAL A 105 13.23 -3.46 -14.66
C VAL A 105 12.13 -2.45 -14.28
N ASP A 106 12.25 -1.23 -14.78
CA ASP A 106 11.13 -0.29 -14.71
C ASP A 106 9.99 -0.75 -15.62
N PHE A 107 8.76 -0.51 -15.18
CA PHE A 107 7.54 -0.91 -15.88
C PHE A 107 6.51 0.21 -15.86
N LYS A 108 5.54 0.14 -16.77
CA LYS A 108 4.45 1.11 -16.84
C LYS A 108 3.45 0.85 -15.73
N TYR A 109 3.07 1.90 -15.01
CA TYR A 109 2.07 1.81 -13.97
C TYR A 109 1.17 3.03 -13.96
N ILE A 110 0.01 2.86 -13.35
CA ILE A 110 -0.89 3.94 -12.96
C ILE A 110 -1.24 3.79 -11.48
N VAL A 111 -1.36 4.90 -10.77
CA VAL A 111 -1.75 4.88 -9.35
C VAL A 111 -3.27 4.90 -9.27
N VAL A 112 -3.83 3.92 -8.58
CA VAL A 112 -5.28 3.72 -8.43
C VAL A 112 -5.56 3.49 -6.93
N PRO A 113 -6.67 4.02 -6.38
CA PRO A 113 -7.10 3.67 -5.02
C PRO A 113 -7.15 2.15 -4.84
N PHE A 114 -6.61 1.63 -3.74
CA PHE A 114 -6.38 0.19 -3.57
C PHE A 114 -7.67 -0.64 -3.70
N ASP A 115 -8.80 -0.08 -3.27
CA ASP A 115 -10.14 -0.64 -3.31
C ASP A 115 -10.78 -0.63 -4.71
N GLU A 116 -10.23 0.14 -5.65
CA GLU A 116 -10.67 0.20 -7.03
C GLU A 116 -9.85 -0.70 -7.98
N ILE A 117 -8.68 -1.17 -7.55
CA ILE A 117 -7.74 -1.92 -8.43
C ILE A 117 -8.42 -3.12 -9.10
N LEU A 118 -9.21 -3.90 -8.37
CA LEU A 118 -9.91 -5.07 -8.95
C LEU A 118 -10.91 -4.65 -10.04
N ASN A 119 -11.68 -3.59 -9.78
CA ASN A 119 -12.66 -3.05 -10.75
C ASN A 119 -11.95 -2.52 -11.99
N VAL A 120 -10.81 -1.85 -11.81
CA VAL A 120 -9.99 -1.31 -12.89
C VAL A 120 -9.38 -2.42 -13.74
N VAL A 121 -8.88 -3.49 -13.13
CA VAL A 121 -8.36 -4.65 -13.86
C VAL A 121 -9.46 -5.35 -14.64
N GLU A 122 -10.65 -5.50 -14.06
CA GLU A 122 -11.80 -6.06 -14.76
C GLU A 122 -12.18 -5.19 -15.97
N ALA A 123 -12.32 -3.87 -15.78
CA ALA A 123 -12.67 -2.92 -16.82
C ALA A 123 -11.60 -2.78 -17.92
N GLY A 124 -10.32 -2.94 -17.56
CA GLY A 124 -9.18 -2.79 -18.48
C GLY A 124 -8.75 -1.38 -18.78
N SER A 125 -9.26 -0.42 -18.03
CA SER A 125 -8.87 0.97 -18.17
C SER A 125 -9.17 1.74 -16.90
N PHE A 126 -8.44 2.83 -16.69
CA PHE A 126 -8.72 3.81 -15.65
C PHE A 126 -8.36 5.19 -16.17
N GLU A 127 -9.28 6.15 -16.03
CA GLU A 127 -9.10 7.53 -16.49
C GLU A 127 -8.65 7.69 -17.97
N GLY A 128 -9.03 6.73 -18.83
CA GLY A 128 -8.69 6.73 -20.26
C GLY A 128 -7.37 6.04 -20.61
N GLU A 129 -6.62 5.56 -19.62
CA GLU A 129 -5.42 4.75 -19.81
C GLU A 129 -5.75 3.26 -19.77
N GLU A 130 -5.13 2.46 -20.65
CA GLU A 130 -5.30 1.00 -20.65
C GLU A 130 -4.60 0.35 -19.46
N VAL A 131 -5.28 -0.64 -18.86
CA VAL A 131 -4.78 -1.41 -17.71
C VAL A 131 -4.87 -2.90 -18.02
N HIS A 132 -3.78 -3.59 -17.74
CA HIS A 132 -3.59 -5.00 -18.08
C HIS A 132 -3.55 -5.90 -16.85
N ALA A 133 -3.01 -5.37 -15.74
CA ALA A 133 -2.89 -6.07 -14.48
C ALA A 133 -3.00 -5.09 -13.31
N GLY A 134 -3.19 -5.61 -12.10
CA GLY A 134 -3.30 -4.82 -10.88
C GLY A 134 -2.53 -5.46 -9.74
N LEU A 135 -1.77 -4.63 -9.01
CA LEU A 135 -1.10 -5.00 -7.78
C LEU A 135 -2.07 -4.82 -6.62
N ILE A 136 -2.63 -5.91 -6.11
CA ILE A 136 -3.55 -5.86 -4.99
C ILE A 136 -2.81 -5.95 -3.66
N ILE A 137 -3.27 -5.14 -2.71
CA ILE A 137 -2.83 -5.14 -1.31
C ILE A 137 -4.04 -5.37 -0.43
N HIS A 138 -3.85 -6.16 0.63
CA HIS A 138 -4.93 -6.71 1.43
C HIS A 138 -5.86 -7.62 0.59
N GLU A 139 -6.23 -8.78 1.14
CA GLU A 139 -7.03 -9.77 0.42
C GLU A 139 -8.48 -9.31 0.28
N GLY A 140 -8.77 -8.21 -0.44
CA GLY A 140 -10.13 -7.74 -0.76
C GLY A 140 -11.14 -7.86 0.39
N GLN A 141 -10.74 -7.53 1.62
CA GLN A 141 -11.56 -7.69 2.83
C GLN A 141 -12.52 -6.53 3.01
#